data_AF-A0AAD5EA82-F1
#
_entry.id   AF-A0AAD5EA82-F1
#
_cell.length_a   1.000
_cell.length_b   1.000
_cell.length_c   1.000
_cell.angle_alpha   90.00
_cell.angle_beta   90.00
_cell.angle_gamma   90.00
#
_symmetry.space_group_name_H-M   'P 1'
#
loop_
_entity.id
_entity.type
_entity.pdbx_description
1 polymer ?
#
loop_
_entity_poly.entity_id
_entity_poly.type
_entity_poly.pdbx_seq_one_letter_code
_entity_poly.pdbx_strand_id
1 'polypeptide(L)'
;MGGRYYCDYCDCTFPDNAANRKNHMDGSVHQQNKRMYYAENRKSRTKPPCKQFMQNQFCEYGPNCRYSHIMFDRFTGQPILPTQTIPASKPQPSVRYELPKGWKARELTPSLKPPPRKGYDWTQVGHWG
;
A
#
# COMPACT_ATOMS: atom_id res chain seq x y z
N MET A 1 9.35 14.06 18.90
CA MET A 1 8.12 13.32 18.55
C MET A 1 8.50 11.86 18.33
N GLY A 2 8.15 10.97 19.27
CA GLY A 2 8.41 9.53 19.13
C GLY A 2 7.32 8.88 18.30
N GLY A 3 7.66 8.34 17.13
CA GLY A 3 6.73 7.57 16.30
C GLY A 3 6.29 6.29 17.03
N ARG A 4 5.18 5.69 16.60
CA ARG A 4 4.83 4.31 16.96
C ARG A 4 5.08 3.44 15.74
N TYR A 5 5.72 2.30 15.95
CA TYR A 5 5.93 1.30 14.91
C TYR A 5 4.76 0.32 14.90
N TYR A 6 4.22 0.05 13.71
CA TYR A 6 3.20 -0.96 13.46
C TYR A 6 3.83 -2.19 12.82
N CYS A 7 3.47 -3.39 13.29
CA CYS A 7 3.89 -4.63 12.67
C CYS A 7 2.72 -5.35 11.98
N ASP A 8 2.78 -5.48 10.65
CA ASP A 8 1.74 -6.13 9.84
C ASP A 8 1.58 -7.65 10.10
N TYR A 9 2.59 -8.30 10.69
CA TYR A 9 2.53 -9.74 11.00
C TYR A 9 1.91 -10.03 12.37
N CYS A 10 1.92 -9.04 13.26
CA CYS A 10 1.52 -9.20 14.66
C CYS A 10 0.35 -8.29 15.04
N ASP A 11 -0.13 -7.46 14.11
CA ASP A 11 -1.19 -6.45 14.28
C ASP A 11 -1.03 -5.62 15.57
N CYS A 12 0.21 -5.25 15.90
CA CYS A 12 0.54 -4.55 17.12
C CYS A 12 1.27 -3.23 16.86
N THR A 13 0.96 -2.22 17.67
CA THR A 13 1.65 -0.93 17.69
C THR A 13 2.49 -0.80 18.96
N PHE A 14 3.75 -0.41 18.83
CA PHE A 14 4.64 -0.15 19.97
C PHE A 14 5.46 1.13 19.76
N PRO A 15 6.06 1.72 20.82
CA PRO A 15 6.90 2.90 20.69
C PRO A 15 8.08 2.64 19.74
N ASP A 16 8.25 3.48 18.72
CA ASP A 16 9.28 3.31 17.70
C ASP A 16 10.66 3.64 18.28
N ASN A 17 11.36 2.58 18.65
CA ASN A 17 12.77 2.58 19.02
C ASN A 17 13.45 1.47 18.20
N ALA A 18 14.61 1.76 17.60
CA ALA A 18 15.35 0.80 16.78
C ALA A 18 15.62 -0.52 17.53
N ALA A 19 15.93 -0.44 18.83
CA ALA A 19 16.11 -1.63 19.66
C ALA A 19 14.81 -2.42 19.85
N ASN A 20 13.69 -1.75 20.12
CA ASN A 20 12.39 -2.40 20.30
C ASN A 20 11.91 -3.06 19.00
N ARG A 21 12.09 -2.39 17.86
CA ARG A 21 11.74 -2.95 16.55
C ARG A 21 12.54 -4.20 16.24
N LYS A 22 13.85 -4.17 16.50
CA LYS A 22 14.73 -5.33 16.32
C LYS A 22 14.32 -6.47 17.26
N ASN A 23 14.19 -6.22 18.56
CA ASN A 23 13.78 -7.23 19.54
C ASN A 23 12.40 -7.83 19.23
N HIS A 24 11.47 -7.02 18.71
CA HIS A 24 10.18 -7.51 18.23
C HIS A 24 10.34 -8.46 17.04
N MET A 25 11.15 -8.08 16.04
CA MET A 25 11.37 -8.90 14.83
C MET A 25 12.13 -10.20 15.09
N ASP A 26 13.11 -10.17 16.01
CA ASP A 26 13.85 -11.35 16.48
C ASP A 26 13.02 -12.22 17.43
N GLY A 27 11.85 -11.74 17.87
CA GLY A 27 10.94 -12.47 18.74
C GLY A 27 10.34 -13.72 18.07
N SER A 28 10.25 -14.80 18.84
CA SER A 28 9.71 -16.09 18.37
C SER A 28 8.27 -15.98 17.84
N VAL A 29 7.44 -15.14 18.47
CA VAL A 29 6.07 -14.86 18.04
C VAL A 29 6.03 -14.22 16.66
N HIS A 30 6.85 -13.18 16.43
CA HIS A 30 6.93 -12.54 15.12
C HIS A 30 7.44 -13.52 14.06
N GLN A 31 8.47 -14.29 14.37
CA GLN A 31 9.03 -15.27 13.44
C GLN A 31 8.02 -16.37 13.08
N GLN A 32 7.23 -16.84 14.05
CA GLN A 32 6.16 -17.80 13.82
C GLN A 32 5.02 -17.20 12.98
N ASN A 33 4.54 -15.99 13.32
CA ASN A 33 3.49 -15.31 12.56
C ASN A 33 3.94 -15.05 11.11
N LYS A 34 5.18 -14.61 10.91
CA LYS A 34 5.79 -14.46 9.58
C LYS A 34 5.78 -15.78 8.81
N ARG A 35 6.17 -16.89 9.46
CA ARG A 35 6.15 -18.22 8.83
C ARG A 35 4.73 -18.66 8.44
N MET A 36 3.75 -18.44 9.32
CA MET A 36 2.34 -18.77 9.06
C MET A 36 1.79 -17.93 7.91
N TYR A 37 2.04 -16.62 7.92
CA TYR A 37 1.66 -15.69 6.86
C TYR A 37 2.18 -16.15 5.49
N TYR A 38 3.47 -16.48 5.37
CA TYR A 38 4.01 -16.99 4.10
C TYR A 38 3.52 -18.41 3.76
N ALA A 39 3.24 -19.27 4.75
CA ALA A 39 2.68 -20.60 4.49
C ALA A 39 1.24 -20.52 3.94
N GLU A 40 0.41 -19.65 4.49
CA GLU A 40 -0.94 -19.36 3.99
C GLU A 40 -0.90 -18.68 2.64
N ASN A 41 -0.01 -17.70 2.45
CA ASN A 41 0.18 -17.07 1.15
C ASN A 41 0.69 -18.09 0.12
N ARG A 42 1.58 -19.02 0.47
CA ARG A 42 1.99 -20.09 -0.46
C ARG A 42 0.78 -20.93 -0.89
N LYS A 43 -0.10 -21.29 0.05
CA LYS A 43 -1.36 -21.99 -0.26
C LYS A 43 -2.24 -21.13 -1.18
N SER A 44 -2.37 -19.83 -0.92
CA SER A 44 -3.17 -18.92 -1.76
C SER A 44 -2.63 -18.78 -3.18
N ARG A 45 -1.30 -18.73 -3.37
CA ARG A 45 -0.65 -18.72 -4.69
C ARG A 45 -0.87 -20.03 -5.45
N THR A 46 -0.94 -21.16 -4.75
CA THR A 46 -1.24 -22.47 -5.34
C THR A 46 -2.72 -22.75 -5.53
N LYS A 47 -3.62 -21.93 -4.95
CA LYS A 47 -5.06 -22.09 -5.16
C LYS A 47 -5.38 -21.71 -6.60
N PRO A 48 -6.21 -22.50 -7.32
CA PRO A 48 -6.67 -22.09 -8.63
C PRO A 48 -7.39 -20.73 -8.53
N PRO A 49 -7.24 -19.85 -9.53
CA PRO A 49 -7.89 -18.54 -9.53
C PRO A 49 -9.41 -18.69 -9.55
N CYS A 50 -10.10 -17.82 -8.83
CA CYS A 50 -11.56 -17.79 -8.77
C CYS A 50 -12.12 -17.32 -10.11
N LYS A 51 -12.75 -18.22 -10.87
CA LYS A 51 -13.31 -17.89 -12.19
C LYS A 51 -14.31 -16.72 -12.12
N GLN A 52 -15.19 -16.72 -11.11
CA GLN A 52 -16.21 -15.68 -10.91
C GLN A 52 -15.57 -14.32 -10.63
N PHE A 53 -14.58 -14.27 -9.73
CA PHE A 53 -13.88 -13.04 -9.43
C PHE A 53 -13.02 -12.55 -10.61
N MET A 54 -12.40 -13.48 -11.36
CA MET A 54 -11.61 -13.12 -12.54
C MET A 54 -12.47 -12.54 -13.66
N GLN A 55 -13.70 -13.04 -13.84
CA GLN A 55 -14.61 -12.58 -14.90
C GLN A 55 -15.39 -11.32 -14.51
N ASN A 56 -15.94 -11.28 -13.29
CA ASN A 56 -16.88 -10.24 -12.87
C ASN A 56 -16.28 -9.23 -11.89
N GLN A 57 -15.02 -9.41 -11.45
CA GLN A 57 -14.40 -8.68 -10.34
C GLN A 57 -15.19 -8.78 -9.02
N PHE A 58 -16.16 -9.69 -8.97
CA PHE A 58 -17.09 -9.86 -7.88
C PHE A 58 -17.23 -11.34 -7.57
N CYS A 59 -17.16 -11.67 -6.28
CA CYS A 59 -17.35 -13.02 -5.80
C CYS A 59 -18.32 -13.00 -4.62
N GLU A 60 -19.40 -13.76 -4.75
CA GLU A 60 -20.45 -13.88 -3.72
C GLU A 60 -19.91 -14.47 -2.40
N TYR A 61 -18.83 -15.25 -2.47
CA TYR A 61 -18.16 -15.83 -1.31
C TYR A 61 -17.21 -14.86 -0.58
N GLY A 62 -16.92 -13.69 -1.16
CA GLY A 62 -16.10 -12.65 -0.56
C GLY A 62 -14.74 -13.14 -0.05
N PRO A 63 -14.34 -12.81 1.20
CA PRO A 63 -13.06 -13.23 1.77
C PRO A 63 -12.99 -14.73 2.12
N ASN A 64 -14.13 -15.42 2.18
CA ASN A 64 -14.20 -16.86 2.47
C ASN A 64 -14.12 -17.73 1.21
N CYS A 65 -13.82 -17.14 0.06
CA CYS A 65 -13.72 -17.88 -1.19
C CYS A 65 -12.59 -18.92 -1.12
N ARG A 66 -12.90 -20.17 -1.51
CA ARG A 66 -11.92 -21.26 -1.57
C ARG A 66 -10.86 -21.04 -2.65
N TYR A 67 -11.15 -20.18 -3.62
CA TYR A 67 -10.31 -19.88 -4.78
C TYR A 67 -9.56 -18.57 -4.62
N SER A 68 -8.47 -18.41 -5.36
CA SER A 68 -7.62 -17.22 -5.30
C SER A 68 -8.30 -16.01 -5.97
N HIS A 69 -8.45 -14.89 -5.24
CA HIS A 69 -8.88 -13.59 -5.80
C HIS A 69 -7.72 -12.69 -6.22
N ILE A 70 -6.49 -13.14 -6.03
CA ILE A 70 -5.30 -12.40 -6.46
C ILE A 70 -5.04 -12.68 -7.93
N MET A 71 -4.94 -11.61 -8.72
CA MET A 71 -4.51 -11.67 -10.10
C MET A 71 -2.99 -11.74 -10.09
N PHE A 72 -2.40 -12.68 -10.84
CA PHE A 72 -0.95 -12.70 -11.04
C PHE A 72 -0.66 -12.26 -12.45
N ASP A 73 0.26 -11.31 -12.59
CA ASP A 73 0.78 -10.95 -13.89
C ASP A 73 1.55 -12.15 -14.46
N ARG A 74 1.18 -12.57 -15.67
CA ARG A 74 1.70 -13.80 -16.29
C ARG A 74 3.16 -13.67 -16.75
N PHE A 75 3.67 -12.45 -16.88
CA PHE A 75 5.05 -12.17 -17.29
C PHE A 75 6.01 -11.99 -16.11
N THR A 76 5.54 -11.39 -15.01
CA THR A 76 6.37 -11.05 -13.86
C THR A 76 6.13 -11.95 -12.64
N GLY A 77 5.04 -12.70 -12.61
CA GLY A 77 4.63 -13.52 -11.45
C GLY A 77 4.30 -12.69 -10.20
N GLN A 78 4.22 -11.37 -10.35
CA GLN A 78 3.85 -10.43 -9.31
C GLN A 78 2.33 -10.48 -9.10
N PRO A 79 1.84 -10.46 -7.84
CA PRO A 79 0.43 -10.26 -7.59
C PRO A 79 0.05 -8.85 -8.08
N ILE A 80 -0.78 -8.78 -9.12
CA ILE A 80 -1.55 -7.59 -9.44
C ILE A 80 -2.57 -7.49 -8.32
N LEU A 81 -2.23 -6.72 -7.29
CA LEU A 81 -3.14 -6.45 -6.19
C LEU A 81 -4.35 -5.75 -6.79
N PRO A 82 -5.55 -6.36 -6.82
CA PRO A 82 -6.73 -5.60 -7.18
C PRO A 82 -6.85 -4.50 -6.13
N THR A 83 -7.22 -3.29 -6.57
CA THR A 83 -7.36 -2.04 -5.78
C THR A 83 -8.43 -2.13 -4.67
N GLN A 84 -8.72 -3.31 -4.15
CA GLN A 84 -9.77 -3.59 -3.17
C GLN A 84 -9.38 -3.25 -1.72
N THR A 85 -8.27 -2.54 -1.49
CA THR A 85 -7.94 -1.97 -0.16
C THR A 85 -7.70 -0.48 -0.15
N ILE A 86 -7.84 0.22 -1.28
CA ILE A 86 -8.13 1.64 -1.19
C ILE A 86 -9.64 1.69 -1.04
N PRO A 87 -10.21 1.92 0.17
CA PRO A 87 -11.63 2.24 0.24
C PRO A 87 -11.83 3.36 -0.77
N ALA A 88 -12.70 3.13 -1.77
CA ALA A 88 -13.01 4.13 -2.78
C ALA A 88 -13.22 5.44 -2.04
N SER A 89 -12.22 6.31 -2.07
CA SER A 89 -12.37 7.62 -1.50
C SER A 89 -13.46 8.20 -2.37
N LYS A 90 -14.64 8.40 -1.77
CA LYS A 90 -15.70 9.24 -2.32
C LYS A 90 -14.99 10.38 -3.03
N PRO A 91 -15.32 10.72 -4.30
CA PRO A 91 -14.59 11.73 -5.06
C PRO A 91 -14.38 12.92 -4.14
N GLN A 92 -13.15 13.09 -3.65
CA GLN A 92 -12.89 14.10 -2.65
C GLN A 92 -13.23 15.41 -3.35
N PRO A 93 -14.06 16.28 -2.75
CA PRO A 93 -14.29 17.59 -3.31
C PRO A 93 -12.90 18.18 -3.59
N SER A 94 -12.71 18.73 -4.79
CA SER A 94 -11.43 19.32 -5.17
C SER A 94 -11.16 20.52 -4.26
N VAL A 95 -10.56 20.26 -3.11
CA VAL A 95 -10.16 21.29 -2.17
C VAL A 95 -9.05 22.04 -2.89
N ARG A 96 -9.35 23.24 -3.40
CA ARG A 96 -8.29 24.15 -3.81
C ARG A 96 -7.52 24.48 -2.54
N TYR A 97 -6.33 23.91 -2.41
CA TYR A 97 -5.40 24.28 -1.36
C TYR A 97 -4.93 25.71 -1.64
N GLU A 98 -5.59 26.68 -1.02
CA GLU A 98 -5.18 28.07 -1.04
C GLU A 98 -4.03 28.23 -0.04
N LEU A 99 -2.93 28.85 -0.47
CA LEU A 99 -1.80 29.11 0.42
C LEU A 99 -2.17 30.24 1.42
N PRO A 100 -1.60 30.22 2.64
CA PRO A 100 -1.71 31.34 3.57
C PRO A 100 -1.33 32.67 2.93
N LYS A 101 -2.02 33.75 3.32
CA LYS A 101 -1.84 35.09 2.73
C LYS A 101 -0.38 35.54 2.89
N GLY A 102 0.29 35.79 1.76
CA GLY A 102 1.70 36.18 1.70
C GLY A 102 2.64 35.10 1.17
N TRP A 103 2.20 33.85 1.05
CA TRP A 103 3.01 32.75 0.51
C TRP A 103 2.74 32.57 -0.98
N LYS A 104 3.78 32.69 -1.82
CA LYS A 104 3.65 32.42 -3.27
C LYS A 104 4.10 31.00 -3.59
N ALA A 105 3.38 30.30 -4.47
CA ALA A 105 3.70 28.92 -4.87
C ALA A 105 5.14 28.74 -5.41
N ARG A 106 5.73 29.80 -5.96
CA ARG A 106 7.12 29.85 -6.44
C ARG A 106 8.18 29.84 -5.33
N GLU A 107 7.80 30.27 -4.11
CA GLU A 107 8.67 30.37 -2.93
C GLU A 107 8.58 29.11 -2.04
N LEU A 108 7.75 28.14 -2.43
CA LEU A 108 7.71 26.83 -1.79
C LEU A 108 8.91 25.98 -2.21
N THR A 109 9.45 25.21 -1.27
CA THR A 109 10.43 24.16 -1.59
C THR A 109 9.82 23.17 -2.60
N PRO A 110 10.63 22.52 -3.45
CA PRO A 110 10.13 21.58 -4.47
C PRO A 110 9.16 20.52 -3.92
N SER A 111 9.39 20.05 -2.69
CA SER A 111 8.56 19.04 -2.01
C SER A 111 7.20 19.57 -1.53
N LEU A 112 7.00 20.89 -1.47
CA LEU A 112 5.76 21.53 -1.02
C LEU A 112 4.96 22.16 -2.17
N LYS A 113 5.45 22.10 -3.40
CA LYS A 113 4.72 22.60 -4.58
C LYS A 113 3.54 21.66 -4.88
N PRO A 114 2.32 22.18 -5.06
CA PRO A 114 1.19 21.36 -5.47
C PRO A 114 1.47 20.72 -6.82
N PRO A 115 0.95 19.50 -7.07
CA PRO A 115 1.14 18.83 -8.35
C PRO A 115 0.57 19.69 -9.49
N PRO A 116 1.32 19.88 -10.60
CA PRO A 116 0.88 20.69 -11.72
C PRO A 116 -0.39 20.12 -12.35
N ARG A 117 -1.34 21.00 -12.68
CA ARG A 117 -2.65 20.63 -13.25
C ARG A 117 -2.58 19.84 -14.56
N LYS A 118 -1.48 19.95 -15.31
CA LYS A 118 -1.27 19.30 -16.61
C LYS A 118 -0.42 18.01 -16.51
N GLY A 119 -0.17 17.53 -15.29
CA GLY A 119 0.77 16.43 -15.05
C GLY A 119 2.22 16.91 -15.01
N TYR A 120 3.11 16.04 -14.54
CA TYR A 120 4.55 16.31 -14.56
C TYR A 120 5.09 16.04 -15.97
N ASP A 121 5.83 17.01 -16.51
CA ASP A 121 6.55 16.84 -17.76
C ASP A 121 7.88 16.14 -17.47
N TRP A 122 7.95 14.86 -17.86
CA TRP A 122 9.11 14.01 -17.63
C TRP A 122 10.22 14.24 -18.64
N THR A 123 10.04 15.11 -19.64
CA THR A 123 11.07 15.42 -20.64
C THR A 123 12.22 16.27 -20.09
N GLN A 124 12.05 16.87 -18.90
CA GLN A 124 13.04 17.76 -18.27
C GLN A 124 13.57 17.25 -16.93
N VAL A 125 13.64 15.94 -16.74
CA VAL A 125 14.16 15.30 -15.50
C VAL A 125 15.58 15.73 -15.10
N GLY A 126 16.39 16.26 -16.02
CA GLY A 126 17.77 16.70 -15.75
C GLY A 126 17.92 18.02 -14.97
N HIS A 127 16.83 18.77 -14.74
CA HIS A 127 16.90 20.08 -14.05
C HIS A 127 16.44 20.04 -12.59
N TRP A 128 16.08 18.86 -12.07
CA TRP A 128 15.75 18.69 -10.66
C TRP A 128 17.05 18.46 -9.88
N GLY A 129 17.80 19.55 -9.67
CA GLY A 129 18.92 19.67 -8.73
C GLY A 129 18.54 20.57 -7.57
#